data_AF-A0A7D5I3M3-F1
#
_entry.id   AF-A0A7D5I3M3-F1
#
_cell.length_a   1.000
_cell.length_b   1.000
_cell.length_c   1.000
_cell.angle_alpha   90.00
_cell.angle_beta   90.00
_cell.angle_gamma   90.00
#
_symmetry.space_group_name_H-M   'P 1'
#
loop_
_entity.id
_entity.type
_entity.pdbx_description
1 polymer ?
#
loop_
_entity_poly.entity_id
_entity_poly.type
_entity_poly.pdbx_seq_one_letter_code
_entity_poly.pdbx_strand_id
1 'polypeptide(L)'
;MIPDKCSFCKGRLIKGKHEFVVKIGGTVLSIRDVDAFICEECGEAYYTPETSRRIDKVMTRFHDSTLRVHPLAAGEISLSEIEAENC
;
A
#
# COMPACT_ATOMS: atom_id res chain seq x y z
N MET A 1 2.68 20.77 3.89
CA MET A 1 2.91 21.27 2.52
C MET A 1 2.70 20.10 1.57
N ILE A 2 1.88 20.26 0.53
CA ILE A 2 1.69 19.21 -0.49
C ILE A 2 2.63 19.57 -1.64
N PRO A 3 3.62 18.72 -1.99
CA PRO A 3 4.51 18.99 -3.10
C PRO A 3 3.76 18.88 -4.43
N ASP A 4 4.09 19.76 -5.37
CA ASP A 4 3.61 19.77 -6.76
C ASP A 4 4.37 18.75 -7.63
N LYS A 5 5.58 18.37 -7.21
CA LYS A 5 6.46 17.42 -7.88
C LYS A 5 6.84 16.25 -7.01
N CYS A 6 6.99 15.08 -7.63
CA CYS A 6 7.49 13.88 -6.98
C CYS A 6 8.92 14.11 -6.47
N SER A 7 9.17 13.77 -5.20
CA SER A 7 10.51 13.89 -4.62
C SER A 7 11.53 12.95 -5.28
N PHE A 8 11.06 11.80 -5.78
CA PHE A 8 11.86 10.76 -6.41
C PHE A 8 12.20 11.08 -7.88
N CYS A 9 11.22 11.06 -8.78
CA CYS A 9 11.44 11.22 -10.22
C CYS A 9 11.23 12.65 -10.76
N LYS A 10 10.81 13.60 -9.91
CA LYS A 10 10.44 14.99 -10.28
C LYS A 10 9.22 15.13 -11.21
N GLY A 11 8.52 14.04 -11.49
CA GLY A 11 7.27 14.03 -12.25
C GLY A 11 6.12 14.76 -11.56
N ARG A 12 5.03 14.98 -12.31
CA ARG A 12 3.83 15.67 -11.81
C ARG A 12 3.05 14.80 -10.82
N LEU A 13 2.57 15.42 -9.74
CA LEU A 13 1.69 14.78 -8.77
C LEU A 13 0.23 15.15 -9.03
N ILE A 14 -0.64 14.14 -9.09
CA ILE A 14 -2.08 14.31 -9.24
C ILE A 14 -2.83 13.77 -8.03
N LYS A 15 -3.93 14.43 -7.64
CA LYS A 15 -4.84 13.87 -6.62
C LYS A 15 -5.57 12.67 -7.20
N GLY A 16 -5.59 11.57 -6.46
CA GLY A 16 -6.26 10.35 -6.89
C GLY A 16 -6.57 9.40 -5.74
N LYS A 17 -7.07 8.22 -6.11
CA LYS A 17 -7.28 7.09 -5.21
C LYS A 17 -6.18 6.08 -5.41
N HIS A 18 -5.52 5.71 -4.33
CA HIS A 18 -4.46 4.72 -4.32
C HIS A 18 -4.90 3.48 -3.54
N GLU A 19 -4.40 2.31 -3.96
CA GLU A 19 -4.56 1.06 -3.23
C GLU A 19 -3.32 0.83 -2.36
N PHE A 20 -3.50 0.91 -1.04
CA PHE A 20 -2.42 0.68 -0.08
C PHE A 20 -2.39 -0.80 0.31
N VAL A 21 -1.44 -1.54 -0.27
CA VAL A 21 -1.23 -2.96 0.04
C VAL A 21 -0.11 -3.09 1.06
N VAL A 22 -0.39 -3.78 2.16
CA VAL A 22 0.58 -4.08 3.21
C VAL A 22 0.62 -5.58 3.47
N LYS A 23 1.83 -6.09 3.69
CA LYS A 23 2.07 -7.46 4.11
C LYS A 23 2.41 -7.46 5.60
N ILE A 24 1.67 -8.26 6.37
CA ILE A 24 1.79 -8.35 7.83
C ILE A 24 1.98 -9.83 8.16
N GLY A 25 3.23 -10.23 8.42
CA GLY A 25 3.57 -11.65 8.53
C GLY A 25 3.23 -12.40 7.24
N GLY A 26 2.41 -13.45 7.34
CA GLY A 26 1.90 -14.21 6.18
C GLY A 26 0.58 -13.71 5.61
N THR A 27 0.06 -12.56 6.06
CA THR A 27 -1.23 -12.01 5.58
C THR A 27 -1.01 -10.78 4.72
N VAL A 28 -1.74 -10.68 3.61
CA VAL A 28 -1.79 -9.48 2.77
C VAL A 28 -3.09 -8.74 3.06
N LEU A 29 -2.98 -7.45 3.40
CA LEU A 29 -4.10 -6.54 3.57
C LEU A 29 -4.06 -5.48 2.48
N SER A 30 -5.12 -5.42 1.67
CA SER A 30 -5.33 -4.31 0.73
C SER A 30 -6.33 -3.30 1.30
N ILE A 31 -5.90 -2.04 1.41
CA ILE A 31 -6.74 -0.90 1.77
C ILE A 31 -6.99 -0.07 0.50
N ARG A 32 -8.23 -0.15 0.00
CA ARG A 32 -8.65 0.55 -1.23
C ARG A 32 -9.13 1.97 -0.95
N ASP A 33 -9.21 2.76 -2.02
CA ASP A 33 -9.80 4.10 -2.05
C ASP A 33 -9.13 5.13 -1.11
N VAL A 34 -7.83 4.96 -0.89
CA VAL A 34 -7.02 5.84 -0.06
C VAL A 34 -6.70 7.13 -0.82
N ASP A 35 -7.01 8.28 -0.23
CA ASP A 35 -6.74 9.59 -0.83
C ASP A 35 -5.23 9.86 -0.89
N ALA A 36 -4.68 10.02 -2.09
CA ALA A 36 -3.24 10.21 -2.27
C ALA A 36 -2.92 11.21 -3.38
N PHE A 37 -1.69 11.71 -3.35
CA PHE A 37 -1.07 12.37 -4.48
C PHE A 37 -0.18 11.35 -5.18
N ILE A 38 -0.56 10.97 -6.39
CA ILE A 38 0.10 9.91 -7.16
C ILE A 38 0.94 10.55 -8.24
N CYS A 39 2.19 10.10 -8.39
CA CYS A 39 3.02 10.53 -9.50
C CYS A 39 2.58 9.82 -10.79
N GLU A 40 2.25 10.58 -11.83
CA GLU A 40 1.83 10.02 -13.13
C GLU A 40 2.95 9.23 -13.83
N GLU A 41 4.21 9.52 -13.51
CA GLU A 41 5.37 8.93 -14.20
C GLU A 41 5.92 7.67 -13.53
N CYS A 42 6.01 7.66 -12.20
CA CYS A 42 6.60 6.54 -11.46
C CYS A 42 5.63 5.81 -10.52
N GLY A 43 4.40 6.30 -10.37
CA GLY A 43 3.38 5.67 -9.51
C GLY A 43 3.54 5.92 -8.00
N GLU A 44 4.53 6.71 -7.58
CA GLU A 44 4.77 7.00 -6.16
C GLU A 44 3.56 7.71 -5.53
N ALA A 45 3.12 7.23 -4.35
CA ALA A 45 1.93 7.74 -3.67
C ALA A 45 2.29 8.48 -2.38
N TYR A 46 1.90 9.76 -2.30
CA TYR A 46 2.09 10.60 -1.13
C TYR A 46 0.77 10.79 -0.38
N TYR A 47 0.80 10.57 0.93
CA TYR A 47 -0.37 10.70 1.79
C TYR A 47 -0.30 11.99 2.61
N THR A 48 -1.46 12.62 2.83
CA THR A 48 -1.56 13.71 3.79
C THR A 48 -1.47 13.17 5.22
N PRO A 49 -1.06 13.99 6.21
CA PRO A 49 -1.08 13.57 7.61
C PRO A 49 -2.44 13.06 8.09
N GLU A 50 -3.53 13.59 7.54
CA GLU A 50 -4.89 13.11 7.81
C GLU A 50 -5.13 11.70 7.27
N THR A 51 -4.73 11.45 6.01
CA THR A 51 -4.86 10.12 5.42
C THR A 51 -3.98 9.10 6.10
N SER A 52 -2.74 9.46 6.46
CA SER A 52 -1.85 8.62 7.26
C SER A 52 -2.51 8.21 8.57
N ARG A 53 -3.08 9.16 9.32
CA ARG A 53 -3.83 8.83 10.57
C ARG A 53 -5.01 7.89 10.34
N ARG A 54 -5.67 7.96 9.17
CA ARG A 54 -6.76 7.03 8.82
C ARG A 54 -6.21 5.62 8.56
N ILE A 55 -5.10 5.51 7.83
CA ILE A 55 -4.39 4.24 7.60
C ILE A 55 -3.96 3.65 8.94
N ASP A 56 -3.35 4.45 9.82
CA ASP A 56 -2.88 4.00 11.14
C ASP A 56 -4.03 3.43 11.98
N LYS A 57 -5.19 4.09 12.00
CA LYS A 57 -6.40 3.58 12.68
C LYS A 57 -6.88 2.25 12.11
N VAL A 58 -6.79 2.05 10.79
CA VAL A 58 -7.12 0.76 10.16
C VAL A 58 -6.13 -0.31 10.62
N MET A 59 -4.84 0.00 10.64
CA MET A 59 -3.79 -0.92 11.09
C MET A 59 -3.94 -1.31 12.56
N THR A 60 -4.20 -0.35 13.46
CA THR A 60 -4.48 -0.63 14.87
C THR A 60 -5.67 -1.57 15.03
N ARG A 61 -6.79 -1.26 14.36
CA ARG A 61 -8.00 -2.09 14.44
C ARG A 61 -7.82 -3.48 13.84
N PHE A 62 -6.98 -3.59 12.80
CA PHE A 62 -6.61 -4.87 12.21
C PHE A 62 -5.80 -5.72 13.20
N HIS A 63 -4.81 -5.13 13.88
CA HIS A 63 -4.07 -5.81 14.94
C HIS A 63 -4.94 -6.22 16.13
N ASP A 64 -5.90 -5.38 16.51
CA ASP A 64 -6.87 -5.69 17.57
C ASP A 64 -7.93 -6.72 17.12
N SER A 65 -7.88 -7.21 15.88
CA SER A 65 -8.85 -8.15 15.29
C SER A 65 -10.31 -7.66 15.33
N THR A 66 -10.52 -6.34 15.38
CA THR A 66 -11.84 -5.71 15.48
C THR A 66 -12.44 -5.32 14.12
N LEU A 67 -11.68 -5.55 13.04
CA LEU A 67 -12.04 -5.11 11.70
C LEU A 67 -12.51 -6.31 10.86
N ARG A 68 -13.72 -6.20 10.31
CA ARG A 68 -14.23 -7.18 9.35
C ARG A 68 -13.65 -6.85 7.97
N VAL A 69 -12.81 -7.73 7.47
CA VAL A 69 -12.22 -7.63 6.12
C VAL A 69 -12.92 -8.60 5.18
N HIS A 70 -12.98 -8.24 3.91
CA HIS A 70 -13.37 -9.19 2.87
C HIS A 70 -12.18 -10.12 2.60
N PRO A 71 -12.37 -11.45 2.52
CA PRO A 71 -11.29 -12.36 2.22
C PRO A 71 -10.73 -12.09 0.81
N LEU A 72 -9.41 -12.03 0.70
CA LEU A 72 -8.68 -11.90 -0.55
C LEU A 72 -7.75 -13.11 -0.67
N ALA A 73 -7.91 -13.91 -1.72
CA ALA A 73 -6.97 -14.98 -2.01
C ALA A 73 -5.63 -14.38 -2.46
N ALA A 74 -4.55 -14.67 -1.73
CA ALA A 74 -3.21 -14.21 -2.04
C ALA A 74 -2.25 -15.41 -2.04
N GLY A 75 -1.38 -15.46 -3.04
CA GLY A 75 -0.27 -16.41 -3.10
C GLY A 75 1.03 -15.71 -2.74
N GLU A 76 1.93 -16.43 -2.08
CA GLU A 76 3.31 -16.02 -1.85
C GLU A 76 4.23 -17.12 -2.37
N ILE A 77 5.33 -16.71 -3.01
CA ILE A 77 6.41 -17.59 -3.43
C ILE A 77 7.72 -16.83 -3.31
N SER A 78 8.78 -17.49 -2.84
CA SER A 78 10.14 -16.94 -2.90
C SER A 78 10.89 -17.45 -4.12
N LEU A 79 11.82 -16.63 -4.64
CA LEU A 79 12.67 -17.04 -5.76
C LEU A 79 13.53 -18.27 -5.41
N SER A 80 14.00 -18.37 -4.17
CA SER A 80 14.78 -19.51 -3.68
C SER A 80 14.03 -20.83 -3.73
N GLU A 81 12.71 -20.83 -3.53
CA GLU A 81 11.89 -22.05 -3.64
C GLU A 81 11.85 -22.56 -5.09
N ILE A 82 11.73 -21.64 -6.05
CA ILE A 82 11.73 -21.98 -7.48
C ILE A 82 13.11 -22.46 -7.94
N GLU A 83 14.19 -21.83 -7.46
CA GLU A 83 15.55 -22.22 -7.83
C GLU A 83 15.94 -23.61 -7.30
N ALA A 84 15.42 -24.01 -6.13
CA ALA A 84 15.64 -25.35 -5.56
C ALA A 84 14.89 -26.48 -6.31
N GLU A 85 13.76 -26.17 -6.95
CA GLU A 85 13.01 -27.13 -7.78
C GLU A 85 13.69 -27.44 -9.13
N ASN A 86 14.62 -26.59 -9.54
CA ASN A 86 15.35 -26.71 -10.81
C ASN A 86 16.75 -27.32 -10.68
N CYS A 87 17.10 -27.87 -9.51
CA CYS A 87 18.39 -28.50 -9.20
C CYS A 87 18.24 -30.01 -8.98
#